data_AF-A0A382UXX2-F1
#
_entry.id   AF-A0A382UXX2-F1
#
_cell.length_a   1.000
_cell.length_b   1.000
_cell.length_c   1.000
_cell.angle_alpha   90.00
_cell.angle_beta   90.00
_cell.angle_gamma   90.00
#
_symmetry.space_group_name_H-M   'P 1'
#
loop_
_entity.id
_entity.type
_entity.pdbx_description
1 polymer ?
#
loop_
_entity_poly.entity_id
_entity_poly.type
_entity_poly.pdbx_seq_one_letter_code
_entity_poly.pdbx_strand_id
1 'polypeptide(L)'
;MYCSLKIISVALEFSLSNCLNDTGRVGVDQSIKSVETQLQNWAAMYMNYSDIESHHRIKEVQDVRINDISMLLEKSKYSVIEDLQGIFDFMNVEVQNGVLIPRVRNYLDSKLVNLKINFLDFNDFVEAFRSCKEEIKCFENILTDTEIDTNWISTWLLENSPTIQKKQLQSFLTKNL
;
A
#
# COMPACT_ATOMS: atom_id res chain seq x y z
N MET A 1 -20.88 0.88 2.05
CA MET A 1 -19.83 1.15 3.06
C MET A 1 -18.73 0.16 2.74
N TYR A 2 -17.51 0.64 2.47
CA TYR A 2 -16.46 -0.17 1.85
C TYR A 2 -15.65 -0.92 2.91
N CYS A 3 -15.31 -2.18 2.64
CA CYS A 3 -14.27 -2.91 3.36
C CYS A 3 -12.99 -2.07 3.47
N SER A 4 -12.34 -2.11 4.62
CA SER A 4 -11.10 -1.36 4.89
C SER A 4 -10.01 -1.64 3.87
N LEU A 5 -9.90 -2.89 3.40
CA LEU A 5 -8.96 -3.31 2.37
C LEU A 5 -9.09 -2.45 1.11
N LYS A 6 -10.31 -2.17 0.66
CA LYS A 6 -10.52 -1.37 -0.55
C LYS A 6 -10.13 0.10 -0.37
N ILE A 7 -10.35 0.65 0.83
CA ILE A 7 -9.95 2.04 1.12
C ILE A 7 -8.44 2.15 1.16
N ILE A 8 -7.80 1.22 1.88
CA ILE A 8 -6.36 1.19 2.06
C ILE A 8 -5.65 0.89 0.74
N SER A 9 -6.17 -0.04 -0.07
CA SER A 9 -5.53 -0.41 -1.34
C SER A 9 -5.53 0.73 -2.35
N VAL A 10 -6.63 1.47 -2.46
CA VAL A 10 -6.69 2.68 -3.30
C VAL A 10 -5.70 3.73 -2.82
N ALA A 11 -5.57 3.92 -1.49
CA ALA A 11 -4.62 4.88 -0.94
C ALA A 11 -3.16 4.46 -1.19
N LEU A 12 -2.85 3.15 -1.08
CA LEU A 12 -1.55 2.59 -1.43
C LEU A 12 -1.23 2.79 -2.92
N GLU A 13 -2.19 2.54 -3.81
CA GLU A 13 -1.99 2.76 -5.25
C GLU A 13 -1.74 4.24 -5.58
N PHE A 14 -2.55 5.12 -4.99
CA PHE A 14 -2.44 6.57 -5.17
C PHE A 14 -1.08 7.08 -4.67
N SER A 15 -0.64 6.59 -3.51
CA SER A 15 0.65 6.95 -2.92
C SER A 15 1.83 6.53 -3.80
N LEU A 16 1.85 5.30 -4.36
CA LEU A 16 2.90 4.90 -5.32
C LEU A 16 2.90 5.78 -6.58
N SER A 17 1.72 6.15 -7.05
CA SER A 17 1.60 7.02 -8.23
C SER A 17 2.17 8.42 -7.95
N ASN A 18 1.99 8.95 -6.74
CA ASN A 18 2.61 10.20 -6.32
C ASN A 18 4.13 10.06 -6.16
N CYS A 19 4.59 8.95 -5.57
CA CYS A 19 6.01 8.65 -5.42
C CYS A 19 6.73 8.62 -6.79
N LEU A 20 6.12 7.98 -7.79
CA LEU A 20 6.57 7.97 -9.19
C LEU A 20 6.62 9.38 -9.81
N ASN A 21 5.68 10.26 -9.49
CA ASN A 21 5.72 11.63 -9.98
C ASN A 21 6.83 12.45 -9.30
N ASP A 22 7.08 12.19 -8.01
CA ASP A 22 8.07 12.90 -7.22
C ASP A 22 9.51 12.53 -7.57
N THR A 23 9.79 11.32 -8.09
CA THR A 23 11.12 11.00 -8.66
C THR A 23 11.50 11.93 -9.82
N GLY A 24 10.52 12.33 -10.63
CA GLY A 24 10.68 13.29 -11.72
C GLY A 24 11.05 14.71 -11.25
N ARG A 25 10.77 15.02 -9.98
CA ARG A 25 10.97 16.32 -9.34
C ARG A 25 12.22 16.38 -8.45
N VAL A 26 12.94 15.25 -8.31
CA VAL A 26 14.19 15.18 -7.55
C VAL A 26 15.24 16.11 -8.16
N GLY A 27 15.80 17.00 -7.34
CA GLY A 27 16.76 18.02 -7.78
C GLY A 27 16.12 19.31 -8.30
N VAL A 28 14.79 19.39 -8.34
CA VAL A 28 14.03 20.62 -8.60
C VAL A 28 13.45 21.15 -7.30
N ASP A 29 12.47 20.44 -6.74
CA ASP A 29 11.78 20.79 -5.48
C ASP A 29 11.53 19.58 -4.57
N GLN A 30 11.98 18.38 -4.98
CA GLN A 30 12.03 17.18 -4.16
C GLN A 30 13.47 16.72 -3.93
N SER A 31 13.71 16.01 -2.83
CA SER A 31 14.96 15.32 -2.57
C SER A 31 14.76 13.81 -2.69
N ILE A 32 15.84 13.07 -2.96
CA ILE A 32 15.76 11.60 -2.92
C ILE A 32 15.32 11.10 -1.54
N LYS A 33 15.72 11.80 -0.46
CA LYS A 33 15.33 11.45 0.90
C LYS A 33 13.81 11.56 1.11
N SER A 34 13.17 12.52 0.46
CA SER A 34 11.70 12.65 0.43
C SER A 34 11.07 11.40 -0.19
N VAL A 35 11.56 10.97 -1.36
CA VAL A 35 11.09 9.75 -2.04
C VAL A 35 11.31 8.50 -1.17
N GLU A 36 12.48 8.37 -0.55
CA GLU A 36 12.79 7.26 0.37
C GLU A 36 11.81 7.21 1.56
N THR A 37 11.52 8.37 2.13
CA THR A 37 10.60 8.51 3.27
C THR A 37 9.17 8.13 2.85
N GLN A 38 8.73 8.56 1.66
CA GLN A 38 7.43 8.15 1.12
C GLN A 38 7.35 6.63 0.95
N LEU A 39 8.41 5.99 0.44
CA LEU A 39 8.45 4.52 0.29
C LEU A 39 8.48 3.78 1.62
N GLN A 40 9.17 4.32 2.64
CA GLN A 40 9.16 3.76 4.00
C GLN A 40 7.75 3.80 4.59
N ASN A 41 7.06 4.93 4.45
CA ASN A 41 5.67 5.08 4.90
C ASN A 41 4.73 4.16 4.11
N TRP A 42 4.95 4.03 2.80
CA TRP A 42 4.19 3.10 1.96
C TRP A 42 4.38 1.66 2.40
N ALA A 43 5.61 1.23 2.65
CA ALA A 43 5.93 -0.12 3.13
C ALA A 43 5.27 -0.39 4.49
N ALA A 44 5.33 0.56 5.43
CA ALA A 44 4.63 0.43 6.71
C ALA A 44 3.12 0.27 6.53
N MET A 45 2.50 1.06 5.64
CA MET A 45 1.07 0.96 5.37
C MET A 45 0.71 -0.34 4.63
N TYR A 46 1.59 -0.82 3.75
CA TYR A 46 1.43 -2.10 3.06
C TYR A 46 1.46 -3.29 4.04
N MET A 47 2.35 -3.26 5.04
CA MET A 47 2.37 -4.29 6.09
C MET A 47 1.06 -4.28 6.88
N ASN A 48 0.55 -3.11 7.27
CA ASN A 48 -0.75 -2.99 7.91
C ASN A 48 -1.88 -3.54 7.02
N TYR A 49 -1.90 -3.19 5.73
CA TYR A 49 -2.85 -3.73 4.76
C TYR A 49 -2.81 -5.26 4.71
N SER A 50 -1.60 -5.84 4.65
CA SER A 50 -1.40 -7.28 4.63
C SER A 50 -1.86 -7.95 5.93
N ASP A 51 -1.61 -7.34 7.08
CA ASP A 51 -2.05 -7.89 8.35
C ASP A 51 -3.58 -7.88 8.43
N ILE A 52 -4.21 -6.78 8.04
CA ILE A 52 -5.67 -6.66 7.95
C ILE A 52 -6.24 -7.71 6.98
N GLU A 53 -5.62 -7.90 5.83
CA GLU A 53 -6.01 -8.88 4.81
C GLU A 53 -5.99 -10.30 5.35
N SER A 54 -4.98 -10.66 6.15
CA SER A 54 -4.85 -11.99 6.72
C SER A 54 -6.00 -12.37 7.65
N HIS A 55 -6.60 -11.38 8.33
CA HIS A 55 -7.79 -11.54 9.18
C HIS A 55 -9.09 -11.71 8.40
N HIS A 56 -9.10 -11.44 7.08
CA HIS A 56 -10.28 -11.67 6.24
C HIS A 56 -10.42 -13.15 5.88
N ARG A 57 -11.67 -13.62 5.78
CA ARG A 57 -11.93 -15.03 5.43
C ARG A 57 -11.68 -15.27 3.95
N ILE A 58 -10.98 -16.36 3.64
CA ILE A 58 -10.86 -16.84 2.26
C ILE A 58 -12.24 -17.33 1.80
N LYS A 59 -12.66 -16.87 0.62
CA LYS A 59 -13.86 -17.30 -0.09
C LYS A 59 -13.65 -18.72 -0.59
N GLU A 60 -14.62 -19.58 -0.37
CA GLU A 60 -14.64 -20.90 -0.97
C GLU A 60 -14.91 -20.77 -2.47
N VAL A 61 -14.00 -21.30 -3.29
CA VAL A 61 -14.13 -21.34 -4.74
C VAL A 61 -14.27 -22.81 -5.13
N GLN A 62 -15.27 -23.09 -5.97
CA GLN A 62 -15.56 -24.46 -6.41
C GLN A 62 -14.29 -25.08 -7.04
N ASP A 63 -14.00 -26.32 -6.66
CA ASP A 63 -12.84 -27.10 -7.14
C ASP A 63 -11.45 -26.52 -6.83
N VAL A 64 -11.36 -25.52 -5.95
CA VAL A 64 -10.08 -24.95 -5.49
C VAL A 64 -9.95 -25.11 -3.98
N ARG A 65 -8.81 -25.64 -3.51
CA ARG A 65 -8.59 -25.80 -2.07
C ARG A 65 -8.22 -24.46 -1.44
N ILE A 66 -8.77 -24.17 -0.26
CA ILE A 66 -8.43 -22.97 0.52
C ILE A 66 -6.92 -22.84 0.73
N ASN A 67 -6.21 -23.96 0.96
CA ASN A 67 -4.76 -23.95 1.13
C ASN A 67 -4.01 -23.46 -0.13
N ASP A 68 -4.51 -23.81 -1.32
CA ASP A 68 -3.89 -23.36 -2.58
C ASP A 68 -4.08 -21.85 -2.75
N ILE A 69 -5.27 -21.34 -2.43
CA ILE A 69 -5.57 -19.89 -2.41
C ILE A 69 -4.68 -19.16 -1.40
N SER A 70 -4.56 -19.69 -0.18
CA SER A 70 -3.71 -19.12 0.86
C SER A 70 -2.25 -19.06 0.41
N MET A 71 -1.75 -20.12 -0.22
CA MET A 71 -0.38 -20.16 -0.74
C MET A 71 -0.16 -19.14 -1.85
N LEU A 72 -1.14 -18.94 -2.74
CA LEU A 72 -1.06 -17.94 -3.81
C LEU A 72 -1.05 -16.51 -3.25
N LEU A 73 -1.91 -16.21 -2.27
CA LEU A 73 -1.94 -14.91 -1.58
C LEU A 73 -0.60 -14.63 -0.89
N GLU A 74 -0.07 -15.60 -0.16
CA GLU A 74 1.23 -15.48 0.49
C GLU A 74 2.35 -15.24 -0.52
N LYS A 75 2.40 -16.01 -1.61
CA LYS A 75 3.40 -15.83 -2.67
C LYS A 75 3.31 -14.45 -3.31
N SER A 76 2.09 -13.99 -3.60
CA SER A 76 1.88 -12.66 -4.18
C SER A 76 2.29 -11.55 -3.22
N LYS A 77 1.99 -11.69 -1.93
CA LYS A 77 2.47 -10.78 -0.88
C LYS A 77 3.99 -10.71 -0.84
N TYR A 78 4.67 -11.86 -0.84
CA TYR A 78 6.13 -11.91 -0.85
C TYR A 78 6.74 -11.21 -2.07
N SER A 79 6.13 -11.32 -3.25
CA SER A 79 6.60 -10.62 -4.46
C SER A 79 6.64 -9.10 -4.29
N VAL A 80 5.67 -8.51 -3.58
CA VAL A 80 5.64 -7.06 -3.30
C VAL A 80 6.79 -6.69 -2.34
N ILE A 81 7.03 -7.51 -1.32
CA ILE A 81 8.11 -7.30 -0.34
C ILE A 81 9.49 -7.42 -1.00
N GLU A 82 9.68 -8.39 -1.89
CA GLU A 82 10.93 -8.57 -2.65
C GLU A 82 11.23 -7.35 -3.53
N ASP A 83 10.21 -6.79 -4.20
CA ASP A 83 10.37 -5.56 -4.99
C ASP A 83 10.73 -4.36 -4.12
N LEU A 84 10.06 -4.20 -2.96
CA LEU A 84 10.39 -3.15 -1.99
C LEU A 84 11.84 -3.22 -1.54
N GLN A 85 12.29 -4.42 -1.14
CA GLN A 85 13.68 -4.65 -0.74
C GLN A 85 14.63 -4.29 -1.88
N GLY A 86 14.33 -4.76 -3.10
CA GLY A 86 15.13 -4.44 -4.28
C GLY A 86 15.15 -2.96 -4.66
N ILE A 87 14.17 -2.15 -4.24
CA ILE A 87 14.19 -0.68 -4.38
C ILE A 87 15.08 -0.06 -3.30
N PHE A 88 14.92 -0.43 -2.04
CA PHE A 88 15.73 0.12 -0.95
C PHE A 88 17.21 -0.21 -1.12
N ASP A 89 17.55 -1.44 -1.52
CA ASP A 89 18.92 -1.84 -1.83
C ASP A 89 19.50 -0.98 -2.96
N PHE A 90 18.72 -0.73 -4.02
CA PHE A 90 19.14 0.14 -5.10
C PHE A 90 19.35 1.60 -4.63
N MET A 91 18.42 2.15 -3.85
CA MET A 91 18.54 3.51 -3.32
C MET A 91 19.78 3.66 -2.42
N ASN A 92 20.06 2.65 -1.59
CA ASN A 92 21.21 2.63 -0.71
C ASN A 92 22.54 2.55 -1.47
N VAL A 93 22.62 1.76 -2.55
CA VAL A 93 23.87 1.60 -3.31
C VAL A 93 24.11 2.76 -4.27
N GLU A 94 23.08 3.17 -5.01
CA GLU A 94 23.25 4.04 -6.18
C GLU A 94 22.90 5.51 -5.90
N VAL A 95 22.21 5.79 -4.79
CA VAL A 95 21.69 7.15 -4.50
C VAL A 95 22.15 7.73 -3.16
N GLN A 96 22.93 6.98 -2.37
CA GLN A 96 23.52 7.47 -1.12
C GLN A 96 24.35 8.75 -1.28
N ASN A 97 24.91 8.99 -2.47
CA ASN A 97 25.76 10.16 -2.76
C ASN A 97 25.01 11.36 -3.37
N GLY A 98 23.69 11.35 -3.38
CA GLY A 98 22.89 12.58 -3.43
C GLY A 98 22.53 13.15 -4.81
N VAL A 99 22.90 12.51 -5.91
CA VAL A 99 22.49 12.96 -7.26
C VAL A 99 21.79 11.85 -8.03
N LEU A 100 20.49 12.04 -8.26
CA LEU A 100 19.69 11.16 -9.10
C LEU A 100 19.90 11.53 -10.58
N ILE A 101 20.97 11.03 -11.19
CA ILE A 101 21.20 11.22 -12.63
C ILE A 101 20.09 10.53 -13.45
N PRO A 102 19.80 10.97 -14.69
CA PRO A 102 18.66 10.45 -15.47
C PRO A 102 18.62 8.92 -15.60
N ARG A 103 19.79 8.27 -15.75
CA ARG A 103 19.88 6.81 -15.81
C ARG A 103 19.42 6.13 -14.51
N VAL A 104 19.88 6.64 -13.37
CA VAL A 104 19.53 6.14 -12.03
C VAL A 104 18.05 6.39 -11.75
N ARG A 105 17.54 7.57 -12.13
CA ARG A 105 16.10 7.88 -12.07
C ARG A 105 15.26 6.91 -12.88
N ASN A 106 15.56 6.73 -14.16
CA ASN A 106 14.77 5.85 -15.03
C ASN A 106 14.72 4.40 -14.49
N TYR A 107 15.80 3.94 -13.87
CA TYR A 107 15.84 2.62 -13.25
C TYR A 107 15.02 2.57 -11.95
N LEU A 108 15.07 3.62 -11.12
CA LEU A 108 14.18 3.77 -9.96
C LEU A 108 12.71 3.77 -10.39
N ASP A 109 12.36 4.55 -11.41
CA ASP A 109 11.00 4.63 -11.95
C ASP A 109 10.53 3.26 -12.44
N SER A 110 11.39 2.52 -13.17
CA SER A 110 11.06 1.16 -13.61
C SER A 110 10.80 0.22 -12.43
N LYS A 111 11.60 0.30 -11.36
CA LYS A 111 11.39 -0.53 -10.16
C LYS A 111 10.10 -0.14 -9.43
N LEU A 112 9.80 1.15 -9.33
CA LEU A 112 8.55 1.64 -8.73
C LEU A 112 7.31 1.24 -9.54
N VAL A 113 7.41 1.22 -10.88
CA VAL A 113 6.36 0.68 -11.75
C VAL A 113 6.15 -0.81 -11.50
N ASN A 114 7.22 -1.59 -11.41
CA ASN A 114 7.12 -3.03 -11.10
C ASN A 114 6.48 -3.27 -9.74
N LEU A 115 6.90 -2.54 -8.70
CA LEU A 115 6.29 -2.59 -7.37
C LEU A 115 4.79 -2.29 -7.45
N LYS A 116 4.39 -1.25 -8.19
CA LYS A 116 2.98 -0.90 -8.37
C LYS A 116 2.19 -2.03 -9.03
N ILE A 117 2.74 -2.64 -10.08
CA ILE A 117 2.09 -3.77 -10.79
C ILE A 117 1.92 -4.95 -9.85
N ASN A 118 3.00 -5.38 -9.16
CA ASN A 118 2.94 -6.51 -8.24
C ASN A 118 1.99 -6.25 -7.06
N PHE A 119 1.92 -5.01 -6.57
CA PHE A 119 0.93 -4.64 -5.56
C PHE A 119 -0.51 -4.73 -6.09
N LEU A 120 -0.77 -4.27 -7.31
CA LEU A 120 -2.10 -4.35 -7.93
C LEU A 120 -2.52 -5.81 -8.17
N ASP A 121 -1.62 -6.64 -8.69
CA ASP A 121 -1.86 -8.08 -8.86
C ASP A 121 -2.19 -8.75 -7.52
N PHE A 122 -1.45 -8.40 -6.45
CA PHE A 122 -1.77 -8.86 -5.11
C PHE A 122 -3.15 -8.38 -4.64
N ASN A 123 -3.46 -7.09 -4.80
CA ASN A 123 -4.76 -6.55 -4.42
C ASN A 123 -5.91 -7.23 -5.19
N ASP A 124 -5.73 -7.53 -6.47
CA ASP A 124 -6.73 -8.23 -7.28
C ASP A 124 -6.98 -9.64 -6.73
N PHE A 125 -5.93 -10.35 -6.29
CA PHE A 125 -6.11 -11.63 -5.58
C PHE A 125 -6.86 -11.45 -4.25
N VAL A 126 -6.54 -10.41 -3.49
CA VAL A 126 -7.23 -10.11 -2.23
C VAL A 126 -8.71 -9.83 -2.48
N GLU A 127 -9.06 -9.03 -3.48
CA GLU A 127 -10.46 -8.74 -3.83
C GLU A 127 -11.21 -9.99 -4.31
N ALA A 128 -10.54 -10.82 -5.13
CA ALA A 128 -11.10 -12.06 -5.65
C ALA A 128 -11.37 -13.07 -4.52
N PHE A 129 -10.41 -13.26 -3.61
CA PHE A 129 -10.40 -14.39 -2.69
C PHE A 129 -10.71 -14.04 -1.24
N ARG A 130 -10.62 -12.79 -0.80
CA ARG A 130 -11.02 -12.41 0.56
C ARG A 130 -12.46 -11.93 0.60
N SER A 131 -13.14 -12.26 1.69
CA SER A 131 -14.50 -11.80 1.99
C SER A 131 -14.53 -11.05 3.29
N CYS A 132 -15.24 -9.92 3.27
CA CYS A 132 -15.57 -9.15 4.45
C CYS A 132 -17.02 -9.42 4.83
N LYS A 133 -17.27 -10.14 5.94
CA LYS A 133 -18.64 -10.42 6.41
C LYS A 133 -19.38 -9.18 6.90
N GLU A 134 -18.65 -8.18 7.42
CA GLU A 134 -19.20 -6.93 7.94
C GLU A 134 -18.39 -5.73 7.41
N GLU A 135 -18.58 -5.37 6.13
CA GLU A 135 -17.87 -4.24 5.50
C GLU A 135 -17.96 -2.93 6.29
N ILE A 136 -19.05 -2.76 7.04
CA ILE A 136 -19.31 -1.62 7.92
C ILE A 136 -18.34 -1.63 9.11
N LYS A 137 -18.35 -2.70 9.91
CA LYS A 137 -17.52 -2.76 11.12
C LYS A 137 -16.05 -3.03 10.82
N CYS A 138 -15.72 -3.51 9.63
CA CYS A 138 -14.34 -3.85 9.26
C CYS A 138 -13.39 -2.66 9.39
N PHE A 139 -13.80 -1.46 8.96
CA PHE A 139 -12.99 -0.26 9.09
C PHE A 139 -13.02 0.32 10.52
N GLU A 140 -14.16 0.24 11.21
CA GLU A 140 -14.30 0.62 12.63
C GLU A 140 -13.37 -0.21 13.53
N ASN A 141 -13.29 -1.51 13.27
CA ASN A 141 -12.47 -2.43 14.05
C ASN A 141 -10.97 -2.14 13.93
N ILE A 142 -10.51 -1.63 12.77
CA ILE A 142 -9.10 -1.23 12.58
C ILE A 142 -8.81 0.07 13.33
N LEU A 143 -9.76 0.99 13.35
CA LEU A 143 -9.61 2.30 14.01
C LEU A 143 -9.84 2.24 15.52
N THR A 144 -10.26 1.09 16.05
CA THR A 144 -10.43 0.84 17.49
C THR A 144 -9.43 -0.16 18.03
N ASP A 145 -8.54 -0.70 17.17
CA ASP A 145 -7.47 -1.60 17.58
C ASP A 145 -6.40 -0.83 18.37
N THR A 146 -6.17 -1.25 19.62
CA THR A 146 -5.20 -0.61 20.53
C THR A 146 -3.75 -0.89 20.17
N GLU A 147 -3.49 -1.88 19.32
CA GLU A 147 -2.13 -2.21 18.85
C GLU A 147 -1.73 -1.39 17.61
N ILE A 148 -2.67 -0.66 17.02
CA ILE A 148 -2.48 0.13 15.81
C ILE A 148 -2.44 1.63 16.14
N ASP A 149 -1.46 2.37 15.60
CA ASP A 149 -1.48 3.84 15.66
C ASP A 149 -2.52 4.38 14.67
N THR A 150 -3.76 4.46 15.16
CA THR A 150 -4.92 4.88 14.40
C THR A 150 -4.85 6.34 13.97
N ASN A 151 -4.12 7.19 14.70
CA ASN A 151 -3.92 8.59 14.35
C ASN A 151 -3.01 8.73 13.14
N TRP A 152 -1.89 7.99 13.13
CA TRP A 152 -0.98 7.97 11.99
C TRP A 152 -1.66 7.40 10.75
N ILE A 153 -2.36 6.26 10.85
CA ILE A 153 -3.09 5.66 9.72
C ILE A 153 -4.16 6.60 9.17
N SER A 154 -4.96 7.20 10.05
CA SER A 154 -6.02 8.13 9.63
C SER A 154 -5.44 9.34 8.89
N THR A 155 -4.34 9.89 9.40
CA THR A 155 -3.64 11.02 8.76
C THR A 155 -3.09 10.61 7.41
N TRP A 156 -2.39 9.48 7.34
CA TRP A 156 -1.80 8.98 6.11
C TRP A 156 -2.87 8.69 5.04
N LEU A 157 -3.99 8.06 5.41
CA LEU A 157 -5.11 7.80 4.50
C LEU A 157 -5.72 9.10 3.97
N LEU A 158 -5.87 10.14 4.81
CA LEU A 158 -6.37 11.44 4.36
C LEU A 158 -5.41 12.13 3.39
N GLU A 159 -4.11 11.96 3.56
CA GLU A 159 -3.08 12.52 2.66
C GLU A 159 -2.98 11.76 1.35
N ASN A 160 -3.17 10.43 1.38
CA ASN A 160 -2.93 9.53 0.25
C ASN A 160 -4.22 9.00 -0.39
N SER A 161 -5.40 9.55 -0.09
CA SER A 161 -6.65 9.15 -0.75
C SER A 161 -7.07 10.16 -1.83
N PRO A 162 -7.61 9.68 -2.97
CA PRO A 162 -8.28 10.55 -3.93
C PRO A 162 -9.42 11.38 -3.28
N THR A 163 -9.68 12.56 -3.84
CA THR A 163 -10.61 13.57 -3.27
C THR A 163 -11.99 13.01 -2.90
N ILE A 164 -12.52 12.06 -3.67
CA ILE A 164 -13.82 11.44 -3.43
C ILE A 164 -13.80 10.56 -2.17
N GLN A 165 -12.78 9.70 -2.01
CA GLN A 165 -12.63 8.87 -0.82
C GLN A 165 -12.24 9.70 0.40
N LYS A 166 -11.46 10.78 0.22
CA LYS A 166 -11.07 11.67 1.32
C LYS A 166 -12.28 12.27 2.05
N LYS A 167 -13.32 12.70 1.32
CA LYS A 167 -14.57 13.21 1.92
C LYS A 167 -15.31 12.13 2.71
N GLN A 168 -15.31 10.89 2.21
CA GLN A 168 -15.94 9.75 2.88
C GLN A 168 -15.18 9.39 4.17
N LEU A 169 -13.86 9.30 4.10
CA LEU A 169 -12.95 9.11 5.24
C LEU A 169 -13.14 10.20 6.30
N GLN A 170 -13.14 11.47 5.92
CA GLN A 170 -13.38 12.59 6.84
C GLN A 170 -14.74 12.46 7.54
N SER A 171 -15.80 12.21 6.78
CA SER A 171 -17.15 12.06 7.36
C SER A 171 -17.27 10.88 8.33
N PHE A 172 -16.46 9.85 8.15
CA PHE A 172 -16.42 8.67 9.01
C PHE A 172 -15.62 8.96 10.28
N LEU A 173 -14.42 9.55 10.15
CA LEU A 173 -13.56 9.90 11.28
C LEU A 173 -14.25 10.92 12.22
N THR A 174 -14.98 11.90 11.69
CA THR A 174 -15.72 12.89 12.52
C THR A 174 -16.93 12.28 13.25
N LYS A 175 -17.43 11.11 12.84
CA LYS A 175 -18.58 10.45 13.50
C LYS A 175 -18.18 9.49 14.62
N ASN A 176 -16.94 9.00 14.59
CA ASN A 176 -16.45 7.91 15.43
C ASN A 176 -15.29 8.33 16.35
N LEU A 177 -14.91 9.62 16.34
CA LEU A 177 -14.04 10.31 17.31
C LEU A 177 -14.88 11.27 18.16
#